data_AF-X1GDX5-F1
#
_entry.id   AF-X1GDX5-F1
#
_cell.length_a   1.000
_cell.length_b   1.000
_cell.length_c   1.000
_cell.angle_alpha   90.00
_cell.angle_beta   90.00
_cell.angle_gamma   90.00
#
_symmetry.space_group_name_H-M   'P 1'
#
loop_
_entity.id
_entity.type
_entity.pdbx_description
1 polymer ?
#
loop_
_entity_poly.entity_id
_entity_poly.type
_entity_poly.pdbx_seq_one_letter_code
_entity_poly.pdbx_strand_id
1 'polypeptide(L)' 'DSQEERRDRRPLERMMAFSTIDLTARIGTEIRTDAATLVSGKHADTILALLQQRGVLIVRGLHMSREDQLAFSHTLG' A
#
# COMPACT_ATOMS: atom_id res chain seq x y z
N ASP A 1 -22.69 -9.14 23.53
CA ASP A 1 -22.45 -8.91 22.10
C ASP A 1 -22.25 -7.44 21.80
N SER A 2 -20.99 -7.03 21.60
CA SER A 2 -20.65 -5.65 21.21
C SER A 2 -19.34 -5.60 20.40
N GLN A 3 -18.92 -6.72 19.80
CA GLN A 3 -17.63 -6.86 19.10
C GLN A 3 -17.73 -6.72 17.57
N GLU A 4 -18.90 -6.37 17.04
CA GLU A 4 -19.13 -6.20 15.59
C GLU A 4 -18.78 -4.77 15.10
N GLU A 5 -18.75 -3.77 15.99
CA GLU A 5 -18.71 -2.34 15.61
C GLU A 5 -17.29 -1.80 15.34
N ARG A 6 -16.28 -2.66 15.23
CA ARG A 6 -14.88 -2.28 14.93
C ARG A 6 -14.51 -2.44 13.45
N ARG A 7 -15.47 -2.65 12.56
CA ARG A 7 -15.22 -2.99 11.15
C ARG A 7 -15.23 -1.80 10.17
N ASP A 8 -15.68 -0.62 10.57
CA ASP A 8 -15.62 0.60 9.73
C ASP A 8 -14.74 1.69 10.36
N ARG A 9 -13.45 1.37 10.55
CA ARG A 9 -12.43 2.42 10.66
C ARG A 9 -11.82 2.62 9.29
N ARG A 10 -12.51 3.33 8.39
CA ARG A 10 -11.88 3.91 7.20
C ARG A 10 -10.77 4.86 7.66
N PRO A 11 -9.47 4.49 7.57
CA PRO A 11 -8.40 5.40 7.91
C PRO A 11 -8.35 6.44 6.79
N LEU A 12 -8.32 7.72 7.18
CA LEU A 12 -8.13 8.92 6.34
C LEU A 12 -8.05 8.63 4.83
N GLU A 13 -9.16 8.81 4.12
CA GLU A 13 -9.16 9.23 2.71
C GLU A 13 -8.54 10.64 2.62
N ARG A 14 -7.26 10.77 2.99
CA ARG A 14 -6.47 11.88 2.52
C ARG A 14 -6.23 11.53 1.06
N MET A 15 -6.79 12.34 0.16
CA MET A 15 -6.71 12.22 -1.29
C MET A 15 -5.29 11.84 -1.76
N MET A 16 -5.02 10.54 -1.75
CA MET A 16 -3.75 9.93 -2.13
C MET A 16 -4.04 9.10 -3.37
N ALA A 17 -3.06 8.99 -4.26
CA ALA A 17 -3.19 8.21 -5.49
C ALA A 17 -3.46 6.72 -5.23
N PHE A 18 -3.39 6.26 -3.97
CA PHE A 18 -3.71 4.91 -3.56
C PHE A 18 -4.40 4.89 -2.19
N SER A 19 -5.13 3.81 -1.93
CA SER A 19 -5.74 3.54 -0.62
C SER A 19 -5.10 2.33 0.04
N THR A 20 -5.28 2.20 1.36
CA THR A 20 -4.66 1.13 2.15
C THR A 20 -5.67 0.39 3.03
N ILE A 21 -5.41 -0.90 3.25
CA ILE A 21 -6.18 -1.74 4.16
C ILE A 21 -5.22 -2.54 5.03
N ASP A 22 -5.35 -2.38 6.33
CA ASP A 22 -4.59 -3.13 7.30
C ASP A 22 -5.09 -4.58 7.36
N LEU A 23 -4.18 -5.53 7.13
CA LEU A 23 -4.54 -6.96 7.09
C LEU A 23 -4.59 -7.56 8.49
N THR A 24 -3.69 -7.11 9.37
CA THR A 24 -3.67 -7.48 10.78
C THR A 24 -3.40 -6.26 11.65
N ALA A 25 -3.56 -6.41 12.96
CA ALA A 25 -3.42 -5.29 13.90
C ALA A 25 -2.00 -4.72 14.00
N ARG A 26 -0.95 -5.48 13.64
CA ARG A 26 0.46 -5.06 13.87
C ARG A 26 1.38 -5.17 12.67
N ILE A 27 1.01 -5.94 11.64
CA ILE A 27 1.84 -6.18 10.47
C ILE A 27 0.96 -6.34 9.23
N GLY A 28 1.48 -5.99 8.07
CA GLY A 28 0.79 -6.23 6.81
C GLY A 28 -0.25 -5.16 6.50
N THR A 29 -0.10 -4.56 5.32
CA THR A 29 -1.06 -3.62 4.74
C THR A 29 -1.18 -3.90 3.23
N GLU A 30 -2.41 -4.01 2.74
CA GLU A 30 -2.70 -3.98 1.31
C GLU A 30 -2.68 -2.54 0.82
N ILE A 31 -2.00 -2.29 -0.30
CA ILE A 31 -2.10 -1.07 -1.09
C ILE A 31 -2.98 -1.36 -2.31
N ARG A 32 -4.00 -0.52 -2.52
CA ARG A 32 -4.87 -0.54 -3.70
C ARG A 32 -4.53 0.64 -4.58
N THR A 33 -3.98 0.34 -5.76
CA THR A 33 -3.44 1.32 -6.72
C THR A 33 -3.33 0.70 -8.11
N ASP A 34 -2.77 1.43 -9.07
CA ASP A 34 -2.36 0.96 -10.39
C ASP A 34 -0.83 0.89 -10.56
N ALA A 35 -0.36 0.18 -11.60
CA ALA A 35 1.07 0.02 -11.88
C ALA A 35 1.76 1.35 -12.21
N ALA A 36 1.09 2.24 -12.92
CA ALA A 36 1.64 3.53 -13.31
C ALA A 36 1.97 4.39 -12.08
N THR A 37 1.11 4.35 -11.06
CA THR A 37 1.30 5.06 -9.80
C THR A 37 2.53 4.55 -9.05
N LEU A 38 2.73 3.22 -8.98
CA LEU A 38 3.90 2.61 -8.34
C LEU A 38 5.19 2.93 -9.10
N VAL A 39 5.21 2.69 -10.40
CA VAL A 39 6.38 2.90 -11.27
C VAL A 39 6.77 4.39 -11.35
N SER A 40 5.82 5.31 -11.18
CA SER A 40 6.10 6.75 -11.21
C SER A 40 7.06 7.22 -10.11
N GLY A 41 7.19 6.47 -9.01
CA GLY A 41 8.02 6.85 -7.86
C GLY A 41 7.53 8.07 -7.07
N LYS A 42 6.48 8.77 -7.52
CA LYS A 42 5.96 10.00 -6.88
C LYS A 42 5.56 9.83 -5.42
N HIS A 43 5.28 8.59 -5.01
CA HIS A 43 4.85 8.26 -3.66
C HIS A 43 5.79 7.29 -2.94
N ALA A 44 7.02 7.10 -3.45
CA ALA A 44 7.98 6.16 -2.89
C ALA A 44 8.24 6.40 -1.40
N ASP A 45 8.43 7.65 -0.97
CA ASP A 45 8.65 8.00 0.44
C ASP A 45 7.47 7.59 1.33
N THR A 46 6.24 7.77 0.84
CA THR A 46 5.04 7.37 1.58
C THR A 46 4.91 5.85 1.67
N ILE A 47 5.20 5.14 0.58
CA ILE A 47 5.20 3.68 0.53
C ILE A 47 6.30 3.11 1.44
N LEU A 48 7.49 3.71 1.44
CA LEU A 48 8.61 3.29 2.27
C LEU A 48 8.33 3.53 3.76
N ALA A 49 7.77 4.68 4.13
CA ALA A 49 7.34 4.95 5.50
C ALA A 49 6.30 3.92 5.97
N LEU A 50 5.34 3.58 5.09
CA LEU A 50 4.35 2.54 5.39
C LEU A 50 5.01 1.16 5.52
N LEU A 51 5.95 0.80 4.65
CA LEU A 51 6.70 -0.46 4.74
C LEU A 51 7.48 -0.56 6.06
N GLN A 52 8.14 0.52 6.49
CA GLN A 52 8.85 0.58 7.75
C GLN A 52 7.92 0.41 8.96
N GLN A 53 6.74 1.05 8.93
CA GLN A 53 5.76 0.93 9.99
C GLN A 53 5.10 -0.45 10.03
N ARG A 54 4.83 -1.05 8.86
CA ARG A 54 3.95 -2.22 8.71
C ARG A 54 4.68 -3.52 8.43
N GLY A 55 5.98 -3.47 8.14
CA GLY A 55 6.86 -4.61 7.83
C GLY A 55 6.60 -5.29 6.49
N VAL A 56 5.33 -5.45 6.10
CA VAL A 56 4.92 -6.11 4.86
C VAL A 56 3.87 -5.27 4.14
N LEU A 57 4.07 -5.06 2.85
CA LEU A 57 3.09 -4.48 1.95
C LEU A 57 2.71 -5.49 0.88
N ILE A 58 1.43 -5.53 0.52
CA ILE A 58 0.96 -6.32 -0.62
C ILE A 58 0.21 -5.42 -1.59
N VAL A 59 0.39 -5.68 -2.88
CA VAL A 59 -0.40 -5.08 -3.95
C VAL A 59 -1.05 -6.21 -4.73
N ARG A 60 -2.38 -6.22 -4.81
CA ARG A 60 -3.15 -7.30 -5.44
C ARG A 60 -3.73 -6.85 -6.78
N GLY A 61 -3.88 -7.80 -7.71
CA GLY A 61 -4.55 -7.57 -8.99
C GLY A 61 -3.79 -6.68 -9.97
N LEU A 62 -2.51 -6.42 -9.73
CA LEU A 62 -1.66 -5.67 -10.65
C LEU A 62 -0.97 -6.61 -11.64
N HIS A 63 -1.02 -6.25 -12.92
CA HIS A 63 -0.14 -6.81 -13.92
C HIS A 63 1.08 -5.90 -14.07
N MET A 64 2.26 -6.38 -13.68
CA MET A 64 3.52 -5.64 -13.82
C MET A 64 4.49 -6.48 -14.63
N SER A 65 5.06 -5.89 -15.68
CA SER A 65 6.16 -6.49 -16.40
C SER A 65 7.40 -6.58 -15.50
N ARG A 66 8.42 -7.32 -15.95
CA ARG A 66 9.72 -7.34 -15.25
C ARG A 66 10.33 -5.95 -15.14
N GLU A 67 10.17 -5.13 -16.18
CA GLU A 67 10.68 -3.76 -16.22
C GLU A 67 9.94 -2.88 -15.21
N ASP A 68 8.62 -3.01 -15.12
CA ASP A 68 7.82 -2.29 -14.11
C ASP A 68 8.23 -2.67 -12.69
N GLN A 69 8.43 -3.97 -12.43
CA GLN A 69 8.85 -4.46 -11.10
C GLN A 69 10.23 -3.92 -10.71
N LEU A 70 11.17 -3.90 -11.66
CA LEU A 70 12.50 -3.34 -11.44
C LEU A 70 12.44 -1.83 -11.22
N ALA A 71 11.70 -1.12 -12.07
CA ALA A 71 11.50 0.31 -11.95
C ALA A 71 10.90 0.68 -10.59
N PHE A 72 9.84 -0.01 -10.18
CA PHE A 72 9.25 0.16 -8.84
C PHE A 72 10.25 -0.15 -7.72
N SER A 73 11.00 -1.25 -7.80
CA SER A 73 12.02 -1.59 -6.80
C SER A 73 13.05 -0.48 -6.63
N HIS A 74 13.51 0.14 -7.72
CA HIS A 74 14.45 1.27 -7.68
C HIS A 74 13.86 2.52 -7.03
N THR A 75 12.54 2.67 -6.98
CA THR A 75 11.92 3.80 -6.26
C THR A 75 12.08 3.66 -4.75
N LEU A 76 12.25 2.45 -4.22
CA LEU A 76 12.27 2.19 -2.77
C LEU A 76 13.68 2.21 -2.15
N GLY A 77 14.73 2.30 -2.98
CA GLY A 77 16.14 2.28 -2.55
C GLY A 77 16.88 1.03 -3.02
#